data_AF-A0A3T0L330-F1
#
_entry.id   AF-A0A3T0L330-F1
#
_cell.length_a   1.000
_cell.length_b   1.000
_cell.length_c   1.000
_cell.angle_alpha   90.00
_cell.angle_beta   90.00
_cell.angle_gamma   90.00
#
_symmetry.space_group_name_H-M   'P 1'
#
loop_
_entity.id
_entity.type
_entity.pdbx_description
1 polymer ?
#
loop_
_entity_poly.entity_id
_entity_poly.type
_entity_poly.pdbx_seq_one_letter_code
_entity_poly.pdbx_strand_id
1 'polypeptide(L)'
;MQRLIRFQHESFIKFIYAAVMVKEKSAKKLLEDIAVFKYRHMVWAMADAVKAGVKFDMDFKEEEIKKIEVQSEEDLLEVLINDLEENLRSYEEIKTVSTDRFKNDDEYFLAQLKKLDLEGTVTAFNQSKELPGVDLEENAKAALVFFLMEETFKEYELITIYSYLKVHSNEVDANSAFTDLAYDSIYHLRRFAELASQMGVLTLPRPIPHEKYENIGIVEFLKENIEEEMDAEKQCLILAEKIGNDELSNFLLFISRQEVYHAELLQRALDAVKGK
;
A
#
# COMPACT_ATOMS: atom_id res chain seq x y z
N MET A 1 2.64 11.50 18.96
CA MET A 1 2.82 11.49 17.49
C MET A 1 2.97 10.07 16.97
N GLN A 2 3.79 9.20 17.58
CA GLN A 2 3.84 7.76 17.25
C GLN A 2 2.44 7.12 17.11
N ARG A 3 1.60 7.25 18.15
CA ARG A 3 0.22 6.73 18.12
C ARG A 3 -0.62 7.25 16.94
N LEU A 4 -0.43 8.51 16.54
CA LEU A 4 -1.14 9.10 15.41
C LEU A 4 -0.64 8.53 14.08
N ILE A 5 0.68 8.40 13.90
CA ILE A 5 1.30 7.81 12.71
C ILE A 5 0.80 6.37 12.55
N ARG A 6 0.86 5.57 13.63
CA ARG A 6 0.35 4.20 13.64
C ARG A 6 -1.12 4.12 13.19
N PHE A 7 -1.99 4.96 13.76
CA PHE A 7 -3.41 4.92 13.41
C PHE A 7 -3.68 5.28 11.95
N GLN A 8 -3.00 6.30 11.42
CA GLN A 8 -3.15 6.62 9.99
C GLN A 8 -2.58 5.51 9.10
N HIS A 9 -1.51 4.85 9.54
CA HIS A 9 -0.93 3.70 8.84
C HIS A 9 -1.89 2.51 8.82
N GLU A 10 -2.45 2.14 9.98
CA GLU A 10 -3.44 1.07 10.11
C GLU A 10 -4.68 1.34 9.25
N SER A 11 -5.21 2.58 9.27
CA SER A 11 -6.31 2.96 8.40
C SER A 11 -5.94 2.85 6.92
N PHE A 12 -4.78 3.35 6.51
CA PHE A 12 -4.33 3.22 5.11
C PHE A 12 -4.37 1.77 4.65
N ILE A 13 -3.79 0.86 5.43
CA ILE A 13 -3.78 -0.59 5.13
C ILE A 13 -5.21 -1.13 5.07
N LYS A 14 -6.04 -0.87 6.08
CA LYS A 14 -7.42 -1.39 6.13
C LYS A 14 -8.24 -0.93 4.91
N PHE A 15 -8.14 0.35 4.54
CA PHE A 15 -8.92 0.91 3.43
C PHE A 15 -8.41 0.43 2.05
N ILE A 16 -7.09 0.38 1.82
CA ILE A 16 -6.56 -0.06 0.51
C ILE A 16 -6.84 -1.55 0.27
N TYR A 17 -6.80 -2.38 1.30
CA TYR A 17 -7.16 -3.79 1.21
C TYR A 17 -8.66 -4.00 1.10
N ALA A 18 -9.48 -3.31 1.90
CA ALA A 18 -10.93 -3.43 1.80
C ALA A 18 -11.45 -3.02 0.40
N ALA A 19 -10.83 -2.02 -0.23
CA ALA A 19 -11.15 -1.61 -1.59
C ALA A 19 -11.04 -2.75 -2.63
N VAL A 20 -10.13 -3.70 -2.44
CA VAL A 20 -9.97 -4.84 -3.34
C VAL A 20 -10.81 -6.06 -2.96
N MET A 21 -11.48 -6.01 -1.80
CA MET A 21 -12.29 -7.11 -1.26
C MET A 21 -13.78 -6.92 -1.56
N VAL A 22 -14.24 -5.67 -1.69
CA VAL A 22 -15.65 -5.35 -2.01
C VAL A 22 -15.95 -5.51 -3.50
N LYS A 23 -17.16 -5.95 -3.82
CA LYS A 23 -17.59 -6.16 -5.22
C LYS A 23 -18.18 -4.92 -5.86
N GLU A 24 -18.88 -4.11 -5.07
CA GLU A 24 -19.59 -2.94 -5.58
C GLU A 24 -18.58 -1.86 -6.04
N LYS A 25 -18.68 -1.45 -7.31
CA LYS A 25 -17.73 -0.48 -7.91
C LYS A 25 -17.72 0.88 -7.22
N SER A 26 -18.88 1.37 -6.76
CA SER A 26 -18.99 2.64 -6.03
C SER A 26 -18.30 2.56 -4.69
N ALA A 27 -18.54 1.48 -3.95
CA ALA A 27 -17.89 1.22 -2.67
C ALA A 27 -16.38 1.11 -2.84
N LYS A 28 -15.91 0.28 -3.79
CA LYS A 28 -14.50 0.16 -4.14
C LYS A 28 -13.85 1.54 -4.34
N LYS A 29 -14.42 2.36 -5.23
CA LYS A 29 -13.87 3.70 -5.51
C LYS A 29 -13.80 4.58 -4.25
N LEU A 30 -14.86 4.59 -3.43
CA LEU A 30 -14.86 5.36 -2.19
C LEU A 30 -13.76 4.89 -1.23
N LEU A 31 -13.60 3.57 -1.06
CA LEU A 31 -12.56 3.00 -0.20
C LEU A 31 -11.14 3.32 -0.71
N GLU A 32 -10.93 3.28 -2.03
CA GLU A 32 -9.66 3.72 -2.66
C GLU A 32 -9.39 5.20 -2.39
N ASP A 33 -10.39 6.06 -2.56
CA ASP A 33 -10.25 7.49 -2.30
C ASP A 33 -9.86 7.74 -0.83
N ILE A 34 -10.53 7.07 0.11
CA ILE A 34 -10.21 7.15 1.54
C ILE A 34 -8.79 6.66 1.82
N ALA A 35 -8.37 5.52 1.24
CA ALA A 35 -7.03 4.97 1.42
C ALA A 35 -5.94 5.98 1.03
N VAL A 36 -6.09 6.67 -0.10
CA VAL A 36 -5.14 7.70 -0.56
C VAL A 36 -5.07 8.88 0.43
N PHE A 37 -6.22 9.29 0.98
CA PHE A 37 -6.22 10.32 2.03
C PHE A 37 -5.54 9.83 3.31
N LYS A 38 -5.78 8.59 3.73
CA LYS A 38 -5.14 8.00 4.91
C LYS A 38 -3.63 7.88 4.76
N TYR A 39 -3.15 7.49 3.58
CA TYR A 39 -1.73 7.54 3.25
C TYR A 39 -1.16 8.96 3.40
N ARG A 40 -1.84 9.98 2.87
CA ARG A 40 -1.40 11.38 3.02
C ARG A 40 -1.39 11.82 4.48
N HIS A 41 -2.42 11.47 5.24
CA HIS A 41 -2.49 11.77 6.68
C HIS A 41 -1.33 11.14 7.44
N MET A 42 -0.98 9.89 7.13
CA MET A 42 0.20 9.21 7.68
C MET A 42 1.48 9.99 7.39
N VAL A 43 1.73 10.33 6.12
CA VAL A 43 2.93 11.09 5.72
C VAL A 43 2.98 12.49 6.36
N TRP A 44 1.85 13.17 6.53
CA TRP A 44 1.79 14.46 7.21
C TRP A 44 2.06 14.33 8.71
N ALA A 45 1.53 13.30 9.37
CA ALA A 45 1.82 13.02 10.78
C ALA A 45 3.30 12.71 11.00
N MET A 46 3.93 11.98 10.08
CA MET A 46 5.38 11.71 10.07
C MET A 46 6.18 13.01 9.91
N ALA A 47 5.82 13.86 8.93
CA ALA A 47 6.50 15.14 8.71
C ALA A 47 6.37 16.09 9.90
N ASP A 48 5.20 16.13 10.55
CA ASP A 48 5.01 16.88 11.80
C ASP A 48 5.94 16.34 12.90
N ALA A 49 6.11 15.02 13.00
CA ALA A 49 6.98 14.40 14.02
C ALA A 49 8.46 14.75 13.80
N VAL A 50 8.94 14.69 12.55
CA VAL A 50 10.30 15.12 12.20
C VAL A 50 10.51 16.59 12.58
N LYS A 51 9.58 17.48 12.22
CA LYS A 51 9.68 18.92 12.55
C LYS A 51 9.70 19.19 14.05
N ALA A 52 8.98 18.37 14.83
CA ALA A 52 8.95 18.45 16.28
C ALA A 52 10.16 17.79 16.97
N GLY A 53 11.08 17.16 16.21
CA GLY A 53 12.20 16.40 16.76
C GLY A 53 11.77 15.12 17.49
N VAL A 54 10.57 14.62 17.20
CA VAL A 54 10.00 13.42 17.82
C VAL A 54 10.39 12.20 16.99
N LYS A 55 11.12 11.27 17.61
CA LYS A 55 11.40 9.97 17.00
C LYS A 55 10.11 9.16 16.84
N PHE A 56 10.02 8.43 15.74
CA PHE A 56 8.90 7.55 15.42
C PHE A 56 9.37 6.40 14.55
N ASP A 57 8.58 5.33 14.55
CA ASP A 57 8.72 4.14 13.70
C ASP A 57 7.43 3.92 12.87
N MET A 58 7.47 2.97 11.95
CA MET A 58 6.34 2.62 11.07
C MET A 58 5.54 1.41 11.58
N ASP A 59 5.73 1.00 12.84
CA ASP A 59 5.07 -0.18 13.39
C ASP A 59 3.56 0.00 13.42
N PHE A 60 2.88 -1.11 13.16
CA PHE A 60 1.44 -1.25 13.32
C PHE A 60 1.12 -2.56 14.04
N LYS A 61 -0.10 -2.65 14.55
CA LYS A 61 -0.60 -3.85 15.23
C LYS A 61 -1.16 -4.83 14.23
N GLU A 62 -0.53 -5.99 14.06
CA GLU A 62 -1.04 -7.05 13.19
C GLU A 62 -2.46 -7.49 13.59
N GLU A 63 -2.79 -7.48 14.88
CA GLU A 63 -4.13 -7.80 15.37
C GLU A 63 -5.18 -6.79 14.89
N GLU A 64 -4.79 -5.54 14.65
CA GLU A 64 -5.69 -4.52 14.11
C GLU A 64 -5.93 -4.72 12.62
N ILE A 65 -4.89 -5.10 11.87
CA ILE A 65 -5.00 -5.36 10.43
C ILE A 65 -5.83 -6.63 10.16
N LYS A 66 -5.63 -7.69 10.96
CA LYS A 66 -6.39 -8.96 10.83
C LYS A 66 -7.90 -8.80 11.03
N LYS A 67 -8.39 -7.69 11.61
CA LYS A 67 -9.83 -7.44 11.74
C LYS A 67 -10.56 -7.37 10.40
N ILE A 68 -9.87 -7.09 9.29
CA ILE A 68 -10.50 -7.09 7.96
C ILE A 68 -10.66 -8.50 7.38
N GLU A 69 -10.08 -9.55 7.99
CA GLU A 69 -10.32 -10.95 7.60
C GLU A 69 -11.71 -11.41 8.06
N VAL A 70 -12.73 -10.91 7.37
CA VAL A 70 -14.15 -11.20 7.64
C VAL A 70 -14.77 -12.03 6.51
N GLN A 71 -15.97 -12.56 6.77
CA GLN A 71 -16.69 -13.40 5.80
C GLN A 71 -17.68 -12.61 4.93
N SER A 72 -18.14 -11.44 5.40
CA SER A 72 -19.13 -10.62 4.69
C SER A 72 -18.64 -9.19 4.43
N GLU A 73 -19.15 -8.58 3.38
CA GLU A 73 -18.87 -7.17 3.05
C GLU A 73 -19.52 -6.21 4.08
N GLU A 74 -20.59 -6.64 4.76
CA GLU A 74 -21.23 -5.91 5.87
C GLU A 74 -20.31 -5.83 7.09
N ASP A 75 -19.76 -6.97 7.53
CA ASP A 75 -18.79 -7.01 8.64
C ASP A 75 -17.55 -6.17 8.31
N LEU A 76 -17.11 -6.18 7.04
CA LEU A 76 -15.97 -5.39 6.58
C LEU A 76 -16.25 -3.90 6.73
N LEU A 77 -17.44 -3.47 6.32
CA LEU A 77 -17.88 -2.08 6.48
C LEU A 77 -17.93 -1.68 7.95
N GLU A 78 -18.43 -2.55 8.83
CA GLU A 78 -18.45 -2.28 10.27
C GLU A 78 -17.04 -2.09 10.84
N VAL A 79 -16.07 -2.92 10.44
CA VAL A 79 -14.66 -2.77 10.84
C VAL A 79 -14.10 -1.42 10.43
N LEU A 80 -14.37 -0.96 9.20
CA LEU A 80 -13.90 0.34 8.70
C LEU A 80 -14.57 1.54 9.37
N ILE A 81 -15.87 1.43 9.68
CA ILE A 81 -16.60 2.44 10.44
C ILE A 81 -16.01 2.56 11.85
N ASN A 82 -15.79 1.43 12.53
CA ASN A 82 -15.20 1.39 13.87
C ASN A 82 -13.79 1.98 13.89
N ASP A 83 -12.98 1.71 12.86
CA ASP A 83 -11.63 2.30 12.70
C ASP A 83 -11.67 3.84 12.65
N LEU A 84 -12.55 4.43 11.84
CA LEU A 84 -12.69 5.89 11.77
C LEU A 84 -13.26 6.49 13.07
N GLU A 85 -14.19 5.80 13.74
CA GLU A 85 -14.71 6.26 15.03
C GLU A 85 -13.64 6.24 16.13
N GLU A 86 -12.76 5.24 16.14
CA GLU A 86 -11.60 5.19 17.04
C GLU A 86 -10.58 6.29 16.77
N ASN A 87 -10.32 6.59 15.50
CA ASN A 87 -9.47 7.71 15.08
C ASN A 87 -10.02 9.05 15.55
N LEU A 88 -11.32 9.29 15.33
CA LEU A 88 -12.00 10.53 15.75
C LEU A 88 -11.89 10.75 17.26
N ARG A 89 -12.09 9.69 18.06
CA ARG A 89 -11.87 9.75 19.53
C ARG A 89 -10.41 10.10 19.87
N SER A 90 -9.47 9.56 19.11
CA SER A 90 -8.04 9.77 19.37
C SER A 90 -7.54 11.18 19.05
N TYR A 91 -8.18 11.91 18.12
CA TYR A 91 -7.82 13.30 17.81
C TYR A 91 -8.15 14.28 18.95
N GLU A 92 -9.02 13.92 19.89
CA GLU A 92 -9.29 14.74 21.07
C GLU A 92 -8.07 14.81 22.02
N GLU A 93 -7.30 13.72 22.05
CA GLU A 93 -6.12 13.55 22.93
C GLU A 93 -4.82 14.00 22.25
N ILE A 94 -4.69 13.78 20.93
CA ILE A 94 -3.47 14.06 20.18
C ILE A 94 -3.69 15.30 19.33
N LYS A 95 -3.07 16.43 19.72
CA LYS A 95 -3.14 17.68 18.96
C LYS A 95 -1.82 17.94 18.22
N THR A 96 -1.86 17.95 16.90
CA THR A 96 -0.75 18.37 16.03
C THR A 96 -1.27 19.45 15.06
N VAL A 97 -0.38 20.02 14.24
CA VAL A 97 -0.80 21.00 13.21
C VAL A 97 -1.81 20.38 12.23
N SER A 98 -1.71 19.08 11.99
CA SER A 98 -2.53 18.37 11.00
C SER A 98 -3.82 17.75 11.55
N THR A 99 -4.00 17.64 12.88
CA THR A 99 -5.10 16.84 13.47
C THR A 99 -6.49 17.42 13.20
N ASP A 100 -6.64 18.74 13.11
CA ASP A 100 -7.92 19.36 12.78
C ASP A 100 -8.34 19.02 11.34
N ARG A 101 -7.36 18.96 10.43
CA ARG A 101 -7.59 18.54 9.04
C ARG A 101 -7.98 17.06 8.97
N PHE A 102 -7.30 16.19 9.72
CA PHE A 102 -7.61 14.76 9.77
C PHE A 102 -9.01 14.51 10.32
N LYS A 103 -9.37 15.19 11.41
CA LYS A 103 -10.71 15.11 12.00
C LYS A 103 -11.79 15.46 10.99
N ASN A 104 -11.64 16.59 10.28
CA ASN A 104 -12.62 17.01 9.29
C ASN A 104 -12.78 15.99 8.14
N ASP A 105 -11.67 15.43 7.65
CA ASP A 105 -11.70 14.42 6.60
C ASP A 105 -12.36 13.12 7.10
N ASP A 106 -12.04 12.66 8.31
CA ASP A 106 -12.59 11.43 8.88
C ASP A 106 -14.08 11.55 9.22
N GLU A 107 -14.54 12.72 9.66
CA GLU A 107 -15.97 13.02 9.83
C GLU A 107 -16.72 12.88 8.50
N TYR A 108 -16.13 13.38 7.41
CA TYR A 108 -16.70 13.25 6.08
C TYR A 108 -16.69 11.79 5.59
N PHE A 109 -15.55 11.09 5.72
CA PHE A 109 -15.43 9.69 5.30
C PHE A 109 -16.41 8.79 6.07
N LEU A 110 -16.50 8.95 7.38
CA LEU A 110 -17.46 8.23 8.22
C LEU A 110 -18.90 8.46 7.77
N ALA A 111 -19.24 9.71 7.43
CA ALA A 111 -20.57 10.04 6.91
C ALA A 111 -20.85 9.44 5.53
N GLN A 112 -19.83 9.19 4.69
CA GLN A 112 -20.02 8.48 3.42
C GLN A 112 -20.11 6.96 3.61
N LEU A 113 -19.27 6.38 4.47
CA LEU A 113 -19.30 4.94 4.77
C LEU A 113 -20.64 4.52 5.35
N LYS A 114 -21.22 5.31 6.26
CA LYS A 114 -22.55 5.05 6.86
C LYS A 114 -23.72 5.10 5.87
N LYS A 115 -23.49 5.52 4.62
CA LYS A 115 -24.49 5.48 3.53
C LYS A 115 -24.34 4.26 2.63
N LEU A 116 -23.23 3.54 2.73
CA LEU A 116 -23.06 2.29 2.00
C LEU A 116 -23.97 1.23 2.61
N ASP A 117 -24.50 0.39 1.74
CA ASP A 117 -25.30 -0.78 2.08
C ASP A 117 -24.67 -1.95 1.34
N LEU A 118 -23.68 -2.58 1.99
CA LEU A 118 -22.88 -3.64 1.38
C LEU A 118 -23.46 -5.00 1.74
N GLU A 119 -23.87 -5.73 0.72
CA GLU A 119 -24.28 -7.12 0.83
C GLU A 119 -23.36 -8.00 -0.01
N GLY A 120 -22.74 -9.01 0.60
CA GLY A 120 -21.89 -9.92 -0.15
C GLY A 120 -20.99 -10.78 0.73
N THR A 121 -20.45 -11.83 0.12
CA THR A 121 -19.41 -12.67 0.71
C THR A 121 -18.03 -12.18 0.28
N VAL A 122 -17.13 -12.01 1.24
CA VAL A 122 -15.71 -11.76 1.01
C VAL A 122 -15.04 -13.08 0.66
N THR A 123 -14.42 -13.15 -0.52
CA THR A 123 -13.73 -14.35 -1.02
C THR A 123 -12.21 -14.24 -0.99
N ALA A 124 -11.68 -13.09 -0.57
CA ALA A 124 -10.26 -12.73 -0.66
C ALA A 124 -9.28 -13.70 0.01
N PHE A 125 -9.77 -14.53 0.94
CA PHE A 125 -8.95 -15.46 1.75
C PHE A 125 -9.36 -16.93 1.60
N ASN A 126 -10.23 -17.26 0.63
CA ASN A 126 -10.83 -18.59 0.52
C ASN A 126 -9.93 -19.69 -0.09
N GLN A 127 -8.72 -19.33 -0.52
CA GLN A 127 -7.71 -20.22 -1.11
C GLN A 127 -8.18 -20.95 -2.38
N SER A 128 -9.15 -20.40 -3.11
CA SER A 128 -9.62 -20.99 -4.37
C SER A 128 -8.53 -21.06 -5.43
N LYS A 129 -7.62 -20.08 -5.46
CA LYS A 129 -6.54 -19.91 -6.45
C LYS A 129 -7.02 -19.76 -7.89
N GLU A 130 -8.31 -19.52 -8.09
CA GLU A 130 -8.91 -19.41 -9.42
C GLU A 130 -9.24 -17.95 -9.73
N LEU A 131 -8.82 -17.47 -10.90
CA LEU A 131 -9.15 -16.12 -11.36
C LEU A 131 -10.46 -16.16 -12.16
N PRO A 132 -11.53 -15.47 -11.74
CA PRO A 132 -12.83 -15.56 -12.40
C PRO A 132 -12.77 -15.19 -13.89
N GLY A 133 -13.23 -16.11 -14.75
CA GLY A 133 -13.28 -15.88 -16.20
C GLY A 133 -11.95 -16.04 -16.93
N VAL A 134 -10.90 -16.51 -16.25
CA VAL A 134 -9.58 -16.77 -16.83
C VAL A 134 -9.21 -18.23 -16.62
N ASP A 135 -8.92 -18.95 -17.70
CA ASP A 135 -8.39 -20.32 -17.64
C ASP A 135 -6.86 -20.26 -17.72
N LEU A 136 -6.17 -20.78 -16.71
CA LEU A 136 -4.72 -20.80 -16.61
C LEU A 136 -4.24 -22.23 -16.44
N GLU A 137 -3.18 -22.60 -17.15
CA GLU A 137 -2.47 -23.84 -16.86
C GLU A 137 -1.95 -23.84 -15.41
N GLU A 138 -1.91 -25.00 -14.77
CA GLU A 138 -1.57 -25.12 -13.34
C GLU A 138 -0.22 -24.46 -13.00
N ASN A 139 0.78 -24.58 -13.88
CA ASN A 139 2.08 -23.94 -13.70
C ASN A 139 2.01 -22.41 -13.79
N ALA A 140 1.21 -21.88 -14.73
CA ALA A 140 1.01 -20.45 -14.91
C ALA A 140 0.24 -19.85 -13.72
N LYS A 141 -0.80 -20.55 -13.26
CA LYS A 141 -1.56 -20.21 -12.05
C LYS A 141 -0.68 -20.18 -10.81
N ALA A 142 0.14 -21.21 -10.59
CA ALA A 142 1.06 -21.26 -9.45
C ALA A 142 2.10 -20.13 -9.50
N ALA A 143 2.66 -19.86 -10.68
CA ALA A 143 3.61 -18.76 -10.88
C ALA A 143 2.96 -17.39 -10.62
N LEU A 144 1.73 -17.17 -11.08
CA LEU A 144 0.97 -15.95 -10.82
C LEU A 144 0.70 -15.77 -9.32
N VAL A 145 0.22 -16.81 -8.62
CA VAL A 145 -0.02 -16.74 -7.17
C VAL A 145 1.27 -16.38 -6.42
N PHE A 146 2.38 -17.01 -6.77
CA PHE A 146 3.68 -16.72 -6.16
C PHE A 146 4.11 -15.27 -6.39
N PHE A 147 4.06 -14.80 -7.64
CA PHE A 147 4.33 -13.42 -8.01
C PHE A 147 3.47 -12.44 -7.21
N LEU A 148 2.15 -12.64 -7.17
CA LEU A 148 1.23 -11.75 -6.47
C LEU A 148 1.53 -11.69 -4.96
N MET A 149 1.88 -12.82 -4.34
CA MET A 149 2.21 -12.84 -2.91
C MET A 149 3.50 -12.09 -2.60
N GLU A 150 4.55 -12.26 -3.42
CA GLU A 150 5.83 -11.58 -3.23
C GLU A 150 5.72 -10.08 -3.52
N GLU A 151 5.16 -9.71 -4.67
CA GLU A 151 5.08 -8.33 -5.11
C GLU A 151 4.11 -7.50 -4.27
N THR A 152 2.97 -8.06 -3.81
CA THR A 152 2.08 -7.35 -2.88
C THR A 152 2.82 -6.96 -1.60
N PHE A 153 3.67 -7.85 -1.06
CA PHE A 153 4.46 -7.53 0.13
C PHE A 153 5.58 -6.53 -0.17
N LYS A 154 6.30 -6.71 -1.29
CA LYS A 154 7.37 -5.81 -1.73
C LYS A 154 6.85 -4.38 -1.89
N GLU A 155 5.73 -4.18 -2.57
CA GLU A 155 5.17 -2.85 -2.79
C GLU A 155 4.76 -2.17 -1.47
N TYR A 156 4.18 -2.93 -0.54
CA TYR A 156 3.90 -2.41 0.81
C TYR A 156 5.18 -2.00 1.56
N GLU A 157 6.24 -2.81 1.47
CA GLU A 157 7.55 -2.50 2.04
C GLU A 157 8.13 -1.21 1.46
N LEU A 158 8.10 -1.06 0.12
CA LEU A 158 8.59 0.12 -0.58
C LEU A 158 7.80 1.39 -0.22
N ILE A 159 6.47 1.32 -0.13
CA ILE A 159 5.64 2.45 0.35
C ILE A 159 6.12 2.92 1.73
N THR A 160 6.40 1.97 2.63
CA THR A 160 6.86 2.26 4.00
C THR A 160 8.23 2.95 3.96
N ILE A 161 9.19 2.37 3.24
CA ILE A 161 10.57 2.87 3.16
C ILE A 161 10.60 4.25 2.50
N TYR A 162 10.00 4.43 1.33
CA TYR A 162 10.00 5.71 0.61
C TYR A 162 9.29 6.81 1.39
N SER A 163 8.20 6.50 2.09
CA SER A 163 7.52 7.47 2.95
C SER A 163 8.41 7.92 4.11
N TYR A 164 9.15 7.00 4.72
CA TYR A 164 10.09 7.30 5.80
C TYR A 164 11.27 8.14 5.31
N LEU A 165 11.87 7.77 4.18
CA LEU A 165 12.98 8.50 3.56
C LEU A 165 12.59 9.91 3.16
N LYS A 166 11.41 10.06 2.55
CA LYS A 166 10.86 11.35 2.11
C LYS A 166 10.76 12.38 3.23
N VAL A 167 10.31 11.98 4.42
CA VAL A 167 10.14 12.94 5.53
C VAL A 167 11.44 13.27 6.25
N HIS A 168 12.48 12.43 6.09
CA HIS A 168 13.80 12.62 6.68
C HIS A 168 14.82 13.24 5.72
N SER A 169 14.52 13.29 4.42
CA SER A 169 15.39 13.92 3.43
C SER A 169 15.10 15.41 3.29
N ASN A 170 16.17 16.20 3.17
CA ASN A 170 16.14 17.62 2.83
C ASN A 170 16.42 17.88 1.34
N GLU A 171 16.68 16.83 0.56
CA GLU A 171 16.95 16.93 -0.87
C GLU A 171 15.65 16.96 -1.66
N VAL A 172 15.41 18.06 -2.36
CA VAL A 172 14.15 18.29 -3.11
C VAL A 172 13.97 17.23 -4.20
N ASP A 173 15.02 16.90 -4.94
CA ASP A 173 14.95 15.92 -6.03
C ASP A 173 14.74 14.50 -5.50
N ALA A 174 15.43 14.12 -4.42
CA ALA A 174 15.20 12.82 -3.78
C ALA A 174 13.78 12.73 -3.19
N ASN A 175 13.29 13.82 -2.57
CA ASN A 175 11.93 13.86 -2.03
C ASN A 175 10.86 13.74 -3.13
N SER A 176 11.08 14.34 -4.30
CA SER A 176 10.21 14.16 -5.46
C SER A 176 10.21 12.71 -5.90
N ALA A 177 11.39 12.11 -6.10
CA ALA A 177 11.51 10.72 -6.53
C ALA A 177 10.83 9.74 -5.54
N PHE A 178 11.06 9.88 -4.23
CA PHE A 178 10.40 9.05 -3.23
C PHE A 178 8.88 9.23 -3.18
N THR A 179 8.38 10.43 -3.53
CA THR A 179 6.93 10.65 -3.60
C THR A 179 6.33 9.93 -4.80
N ASP A 180 6.98 10.03 -5.96
CA ASP A 180 6.53 9.39 -7.20
C ASP A 180 6.57 7.86 -7.05
N LEU A 181 7.70 7.32 -6.56
CA LEU A 181 7.85 5.89 -6.28
C LEU A 181 6.82 5.36 -5.28
N ALA A 182 6.55 6.08 -4.18
CA ALA A 182 5.52 5.65 -3.23
C ALA A 182 4.11 5.63 -3.84
N TYR A 183 3.80 6.55 -4.76
CA TYR A 183 2.51 6.56 -5.46
C TYR A 183 2.38 5.42 -6.46
N ASP A 184 3.43 5.13 -7.21
CA ASP A 184 3.43 4.00 -8.14
C ASP A 184 3.36 2.66 -7.37
N SER A 185 4.08 2.52 -6.25
CA SER A 185 3.95 1.36 -5.36
C SER A 185 2.55 1.21 -4.77
N ILE A 186 1.85 2.29 -4.40
CA ILE A 186 0.43 2.22 -3.97
C ILE A 186 -0.44 1.70 -5.10
N TYR A 187 -0.19 2.16 -6.33
CA TYR A 187 -0.92 1.69 -7.49
C TYR A 187 -0.65 0.19 -7.75
N HIS A 188 0.61 -0.25 -7.76
CA HIS A 188 1.01 -1.64 -7.93
C HIS A 188 0.44 -2.55 -6.84
N LEU A 189 0.63 -2.18 -5.56
CA LEU A 189 0.05 -2.88 -4.40
C LEU A 189 -1.42 -3.17 -4.63
N ARG A 190 -2.20 -2.14 -5.02
CA ARG A 190 -3.64 -2.29 -5.27
C ARG A 190 -3.92 -3.26 -6.43
N ARG A 191 -3.17 -3.18 -7.53
CA ARG A 191 -3.39 -4.06 -8.70
C ARG A 191 -3.06 -5.52 -8.37
N PHE A 192 -1.96 -5.77 -7.65
CA PHE A 192 -1.59 -7.12 -7.22
C PHE A 192 -2.55 -7.66 -6.17
N ALA A 193 -2.91 -6.85 -5.17
CA ALA A 193 -3.89 -7.20 -4.15
C ALA A 193 -5.28 -7.47 -4.76
N GLU A 194 -5.68 -6.75 -5.81
CA GLU A 194 -6.93 -7.02 -6.53
C GLU A 194 -6.95 -8.40 -7.18
N LEU A 195 -5.88 -8.78 -7.88
CA LEU A 195 -5.78 -10.13 -8.47
C LEU A 195 -5.71 -11.20 -7.38
N ALA A 196 -4.92 -10.97 -6.32
CA ALA A 196 -4.80 -11.90 -5.19
C ALA A 196 -6.14 -12.10 -4.47
N SER A 197 -6.90 -11.01 -4.27
CA SER A 197 -8.26 -11.03 -3.69
C SER A 197 -9.24 -11.82 -4.56
N GLN A 198 -9.22 -11.62 -5.88
CA GLN A 198 -10.07 -12.38 -6.80
C GLN A 198 -9.76 -13.88 -6.78
N MET A 199 -8.47 -14.24 -6.64
CA MET A 199 -8.00 -15.62 -6.53
C MET A 199 -8.14 -16.19 -5.11
N GLY A 200 -8.57 -15.40 -4.13
CA GLY A 200 -8.72 -15.85 -2.74
C GLY A 200 -7.40 -16.13 -2.01
N VAL A 201 -6.29 -15.55 -2.48
CA VAL A 201 -4.93 -15.71 -1.92
C VAL A 201 -4.36 -14.41 -1.37
N LEU A 202 -5.22 -13.42 -1.08
CA LEU A 202 -4.79 -12.13 -0.54
C LEU A 202 -4.04 -12.35 0.78
N THR A 203 -2.88 -11.71 0.90
CA THR A 203 -2.07 -11.71 2.13
C THR A 203 -2.05 -10.33 2.74
N LEU A 204 -2.26 -10.26 4.05
CA LEU A 204 -2.17 -9.00 4.79
C LEU A 204 -0.71 -8.63 5.05
N PRO A 205 -0.37 -7.32 5.09
CA PRO A 205 0.99 -6.88 5.30
C PRO A 205 1.44 -7.21 6.73
N ARG A 206 2.77 -7.23 6.93
CA ARG A 206 3.43 -7.43 8.22
C ARG A 206 4.32 -6.22 8.54
N PRO A 207 4.59 -5.92 9.82
CA PRO A 207 5.51 -4.85 10.20
C PRO A 207 6.87 -5.02 9.53
N ILE A 208 7.41 -3.92 9.01
CA ILE A 208 8.72 -3.90 8.34
C ILE A 208 9.81 -3.76 9.41
N PRO A 209 10.86 -4.58 9.40
CA PRO A 209 11.98 -4.44 10.33
C PRO A 209 12.60 -3.04 10.28
N HIS A 210 12.86 -2.43 11.44
CA HIS A 210 13.31 -1.03 11.54
C HIS A 210 14.62 -0.78 10.81
N GLU A 211 15.52 -1.77 10.76
CA GLU A 211 16.79 -1.70 10.02
C GLU A 211 16.62 -1.47 8.52
N LYS A 212 15.45 -1.81 7.94
CA LYS A 212 15.15 -1.60 6.53
C LYS A 212 14.79 -0.15 6.18
N TYR A 213 14.57 0.74 7.16
CA TYR A 213 14.24 2.14 6.85
C TYR A 213 14.87 3.20 7.77
N GLU A 214 15.18 2.91 9.05
CA GLU A 214 15.67 3.94 9.99
C GLU A 214 17.14 4.30 9.80
N ASN A 215 17.99 3.31 9.50
CA ASN A 215 19.45 3.47 9.46
C ASN A 215 20.04 2.90 8.17
N ILE A 216 19.29 2.96 7.07
CA ILE A 216 19.78 2.47 5.79
C ILE A 216 20.90 3.37 5.28
N GLY A 217 21.97 2.75 4.78
CA GLY A 217 22.94 3.45 3.97
C GLY A 217 22.27 3.88 2.68
N ILE A 218 21.67 5.07 2.64
CA ILE A 218 20.79 5.53 1.55
C ILE A 218 21.40 5.36 0.15
N VAL A 219 22.71 5.59 0.02
CA VAL A 219 23.43 5.40 -1.26
C VAL A 219 23.46 3.93 -1.68
N GLU A 220 23.64 3.02 -0.74
CA GLU A 220 23.67 1.58 -1.04
C GLU A 220 22.27 1.06 -1.29
N PHE A 221 21.30 1.43 -0.44
CA PHE A 221 19.89 1.14 -0.65
C PHE A 221 19.42 1.53 -2.06
N LEU A 222 19.74 2.75 -2.52
CA LEU A 222 19.35 3.22 -3.85
C LEU A 222 20.00 2.40 -4.98
N LYS A 223 21.26 1.98 -4.85
CA LYS A 223 21.90 1.12 -5.86
C LYS A 223 21.28 -0.28 -5.89
N GLU A 224 21.10 -0.88 -4.72
CA GLU A 224 20.49 -2.20 -4.58
C GLU A 224 19.07 -2.19 -5.17
N ASN A 225 18.28 -1.16 -4.87
CA ASN A 225 16.92 -1.06 -5.40
C ASN A 225 16.90 -0.81 -6.91
N ILE A 226 17.86 -0.09 -7.49
CA ILE A 226 17.98 0.02 -8.96
C ILE A 226 18.19 -1.36 -9.59
N GLU A 227 19.04 -2.20 -9.00
CA GLU A 227 19.26 -3.56 -9.47
C GLU A 227 18.00 -4.43 -9.28
N GLU A 228 17.30 -4.28 -8.15
CA GLU A 228 16.03 -4.97 -7.90
C GLU A 228 14.93 -4.61 -8.90
N GLU A 229 14.80 -3.34 -9.33
CA GLU A 229 13.82 -2.98 -10.37
C GLU A 229 14.17 -3.59 -11.73
N MET A 230 15.47 -3.69 -12.06
CA MET A 230 15.89 -4.36 -13.30
C MET A 230 15.64 -5.87 -13.26
N ASP A 231 15.66 -6.49 -12.08
CA ASP A 231 15.33 -7.90 -11.94
C ASP A 231 13.81 -8.12 -11.91
N ALA A 232 13.03 -7.23 -11.30
CA ALA A 232 11.57 -7.25 -11.34
C ALA A 232 11.03 -7.11 -12.77
N GLU A 233 11.65 -6.25 -13.59
CA GLU A 233 11.36 -6.13 -15.02
C GLU A 233 11.48 -7.47 -15.75
N LYS A 234 12.61 -8.17 -15.56
CA LYS A 234 12.86 -9.48 -16.20
C LYS A 234 11.86 -10.53 -15.73
N GLN A 235 11.52 -10.55 -14.44
CA GLN A 235 10.53 -11.48 -13.89
C GLN A 235 9.16 -11.24 -14.53
N CYS A 236 8.74 -9.99 -14.67
CA CYS A 236 7.50 -9.62 -15.35
C CYS A 236 7.51 -10.07 -16.82
N LEU A 237 8.60 -9.86 -17.56
CA LEU A 237 8.72 -10.31 -18.95
C LEU A 237 8.60 -11.84 -19.07
N ILE A 238 9.29 -12.59 -18.21
CA ILE A 238 9.28 -14.05 -18.22
C ILE A 238 7.87 -14.58 -17.89
N LEU A 239 7.19 -13.98 -16.91
CA LEU A 239 5.84 -14.38 -16.56
C LEU A 239 4.85 -14.02 -17.68
N ALA A 240 5.00 -12.83 -18.29
CA ALA A 240 4.14 -12.39 -19.40
C ALA A 240 4.19 -13.33 -20.60
N GLU A 241 5.35 -13.93 -20.90
CA GLU A 241 5.52 -14.91 -21.96
C GLU A 241 4.83 -16.25 -21.63
N LYS A 242 4.81 -16.64 -20.35
CA LYS A 242 4.35 -17.96 -19.89
C LYS A 242 2.91 -17.99 -19.40
N ILE A 243 2.30 -16.84 -19.11
CA ILE A 243 1.00 -16.77 -18.43
C ILE A 243 -0.16 -17.31 -19.30
N GLY A 244 0.00 -17.35 -20.62
CA GLY A 244 -0.98 -17.95 -21.53
C GLY A 244 -2.31 -17.19 -21.65
N ASN A 245 -2.40 -15.97 -21.09
CA ASN A 245 -3.57 -15.10 -21.16
C ASN A 245 -3.16 -13.68 -21.60
N ASP A 246 -3.80 -13.17 -22.64
CA ASP A 246 -3.43 -11.88 -23.26
C ASP A 246 -3.62 -10.68 -22.33
N GLU A 247 -4.68 -10.66 -21.52
CA GLU A 247 -4.93 -9.54 -20.61
C GLU A 247 -3.89 -9.48 -19.49
N LEU A 248 -3.58 -10.63 -18.88
CA LEU A 248 -2.53 -10.73 -17.86
C LEU A 248 -1.14 -10.49 -18.44
N SER A 249 -0.86 -10.96 -19.66
CA SER A 249 0.39 -10.69 -20.36
C SER A 249 0.57 -9.18 -20.59
N ASN A 250 -0.46 -8.50 -21.08
CA ASN A 250 -0.43 -7.05 -21.28
C ASN A 250 -0.28 -6.29 -19.95
N PHE A 251 -0.91 -6.76 -18.87
CA PHE A 251 -0.75 -6.19 -17.54
C PHE A 251 0.71 -6.33 -17.06
N LEU A 252 1.32 -7.50 -17.18
CA LEU A 252 2.72 -7.73 -16.77
C LEU A 252 3.70 -6.92 -17.62
N LEU A 253 3.46 -6.78 -18.92
CA LEU A 253 4.25 -5.91 -19.80
C LEU A 253 4.08 -4.42 -19.50
N PHE A 254 2.92 -4.03 -18.96
CA PHE A 254 2.69 -2.67 -18.49
C PHE A 254 3.53 -2.41 -17.22
N ILE A 255 3.45 -3.30 -16.22
CA ILE A 255 4.25 -3.23 -14.99
C ILE A 255 5.75 -3.22 -15.30
N SER A 256 6.22 -4.12 -16.18
CA SER A 256 7.64 -4.21 -16.54
C SER A 256 8.22 -2.88 -17.06
N ARG A 257 7.42 -2.08 -17.79
CA ARG A 257 7.83 -0.76 -18.27
C ARG A 257 7.87 0.28 -17.15
N GLN A 258 7.04 0.15 -16.13
CA GLN A 258 7.09 1.02 -14.96
C GLN A 258 8.37 0.76 -14.16
N GLU A 259 8.78 -0.50 -13.98
CA GLU A 259 10.03 -0.83 -13.26
C GLU A 259 11.28 -0.20 -13.90
N VAL A 260 11.33 -0.12 -15.23
CA VAL A 260 12.41 0.59 -15.93
C VAL A 260 12.44 2.07 -15.54
N TYR A 261 11.27 2.70 -15.43
CA TYR A 261 11.17 4.11 -15.03
C TYR A 261 11.44 4.31 -13.54
N HIS A 262 11.05 3.36 -12.68
CA HIS A 262 11.40 3.37 -11.26
C HIS A 262 12.91 3.40 -11.05
N ALA A 263 13.66 2.62 -11.82
CA ALA A 263 15.13 2.66 -11.80
C ALA A 263 15.68 4.05 -12.18
N GLU A 264 15.05 4.76 -13.13
CA GLU A 264 15.42 6.15 -13.47
C GLU A 264 15.13 7.11 -12.31
N LEU A 265 14.01 6.96 -11.61
CA LEU A 265 13.68 7.77 -10.42
C LEU A 265 14.65 7.51 -9.27
N LEU A 266 14.99 6.25 -9.00
CA LEU A 266 15.98 5.87 -8.01
C LEU A 266 17.37 6.41 -8.37
N GLN A 267 17.75 6.37 -9.64
CA GLN A 267 19.01 6.97 -10.12
C GLN A 267 19.01 8.49 -9.92
N ARG A 268 17.89 9.18 -10.18
CA ARG A 268 17.75 10.62 -9.90
C ARG A 268 17.91 10.92 -8.40
N ALA A 269 17.31 10.11 -7.53
CA ALA A 269 17.49 10.25 -6.08
C ALA A 269 18.95 10.01 -5.67
N LEU A 270 19.62 9.01 -6.26
CA LEU A 270 21.01 8.66 -6.00
C LEU A 270 21.97 9.81 -6.36
N ASP A 271 21.77 10.41 -7.53
CA ASP A 271 22.57 11.54 -8.00
C ASP A 271 22.37 12.77 -7.11
N ALA A 272 21.14 13.04 -6.68
CA ALA A 272 20.85 14.14 -5.75
C ALA A 272 21.53 13.94 -4.39
N VAL A 273 21.48 12.73 -3.82
CA VAL A 273 22.09 12.44 -2.52
C VAL A 273 23.61 12.42 -2.57
N LYS A 274 24.22 11.99 -3.69
CA LYS A 274 25.69 12.01 -3.90
C LYS A 274 26.25 13.38 -4.29
N GLY A 275 25.43 14.27 -4.86
CA GLY A 275 25.84 15.61 -5.28
C GLY A 275 26.10 16.59 -4.13
N LYS A 276 25.98 16.15 -2.88
CA LYS A 276 26.30 16.88 -1.65
C LYS A 276 27.69 16.52 -1.13
#